data_AF-A0A0M0LD99-F1
#
_entry.id   AF-A0A0M0LD99-F1
#
_cell.length_a   1.000
_cell.length_b   1.000
_cell.length_c   1.000
_cell.angle_alpha   90.00
_cell.angle_beta   90.00
_cell.angle_gamma   90.00
#
_symmetry.space_group_name_H-M   'P 1'
#
loop_
_entity.id
_entity.type
_entity.pdbx_description
1 polymer ?
#
loop_
_entity_poly.entity_id
_entity_poly.type
_entity_poly.pdbx_seq_one_letter_code
_entity_poly.pdbx_strand_id
1 'polypeptide(L)'
;MKKARENQITYLFLGIVMVPLSIYINYPYIMQLTFPKGIMTLFLGTSSLMMAYLSPHLFPRDERSKEIIGKSMSINYFVLFSSMTLLILLTGSLGPFVLTSTQVLVVLFCIMITTIPLTMIVYVNRI
;
A
#
# COMPACT_ATOMS: atom_id res chain seq x y z
N MET A 1 -25.05 -5.93 2.69
CA MET A 1 -24.75 -4.72 1.90
C MET A 1 -24.52 -3.46 2.74
N LYS A 2 -25.39 -3.12 3.72
CA LYS A 2 -25.24 -1.90 4.55
C LYS A 2 -23.86 -1.73 5.20
N LYS A 3 -23.33 -2.80 5.80
CA LYS A 3 -22.00 -2.83 6.44
C LYS A 3 -20.81 -2.63 5.47
N ALA A 4 -20.93 -3.12 4.24
CA ALA A 4 -19.90 -2.92 3.21
C ALA A 4 -19.86 -1.45 2.74
N ARG A 5 -21.03 -0.80 2.69
CA ARG A 5 -21.13 0.63 2.37
C ARG A 5 -20.60 1.51 3.49
N GLU A 6 -20.84 1.15 4.76
CA GLU A 6 -20.25 1.83 5.92
C GLU A 6 -18.72 1.78 5.87
N ASN A 7 -18.14 0.58 5.69
CA ASN A 7 -16.69 0.42 5.54
C ASN A 7 -16.13 1.22 4.36
N GLN A 8 -16.83 1.22 3.22
CA GLN A 8 -16.44 1.98 2.04
C GLN A 8 -16.33 3.48 2.34
N ILE A 9 -17.32 4.05 3.03
CA ILE A 9 -17.33 5.46 3.41
C ILE A 9 -16.19 5.76 4.39
N THR A 10 -15.95 4.90 5.37
CA THR A 10 -14.84 5.06 6.32
C THR A 10 -13.50 5.09 5.59
N TYR A 11 -13.23 4.14 4.69
CA TYR A 11 -12.00 4.11 3.91
C TYR A 11 -11.86 5.30 2.96
N LEU A 12 -12.96 5.73 2.34
CA LEU A 12 -12.97 6.89 1.46
C LEU A 12 -12.63 8.17 2.24
N PHE A 13 -13.28 8.38 3.38
CA PHE A 13 -13.03 9.53 4.25
C PHE A 13 -11.57 9.54 4.74
N LEU A 14 -11.07 8.40 5.22
CA LEU A 14 -9.69 8.28 5.68
C LEU A 14 -8.70 8.61 4.55
N GLY A 15 -8.92 8.09 3.34
CA GLY A 15 -8.06 8.36 2.20
C GLY A 15 -8.07 9.83 1.77
N ILE A 16 -9.25 10.46 1.72
CA ILE A 16 -9.43 11.88 1.37
C ILE A 16 -8.75 12.80 2.39
N VAL A 17 -8.69 12.42 3.67
CA VAL A 17 -7.99 13.21 4.70
C VAL A 17 -6.49 12.95 4.69
N MET A 18 -6.08 11.68 4.64
CA MET A 18 -4.67 11.30 4.77
C MET A 18 -3.82 11.71 3.57
N VAL A 19 -4.35 11.62 2.34
CA VAL A 19 -3.57 11.94 1.13
C VAL A 19 -3.15 13.42 1.11
N PRO A 20 -4.05 14.42 1.20
CA PRO A 20 -3.67 15.83 1.22
C PRO A 20 -2.77 16.18 2.42
N LEU A 21 -3.08 15.65 3.61
CA LEU A 21 -2.27 15.86 4.80
C LEU A 21 -0.84 15.32 4.62
N SER A 22 -0.70 14.15 4.01
CA SER A 22 0.61 13.57 3.74
C SER A 22 1.40 14.37 2.70
N ILE A 23 0.74 14.94 1.68
CA ILE A 23 1.38 15.83 0.71
C ILE A 23 1.93 17.06 1.45
N TYR A 24 1.13 17.67 2.32
CA TYR A 24 1.55 18.81 3.13
C TYR A 24 2.76 18.48 4.03
N ILE A 25 2.72 17.34 4.73
CA ILE A 25 3.81 16.90 5.63
C ILE A 25 5.11 16.61 4.85
N ASN A 26 5.01 16.00 3.65
CA ASN A 26 6.17 15.60 2.88
C ASN A 26 6.77 16.72 2.02
N TYR A 27 6.01 17.78 1.74
CA TYR A 27 6.45 18.92 0.92
C TYR A 27 7.83 19.49 1.31
N PRO A 28 8.12 19.85 2.58
CA PRO A 28 9.44 20.40 2.93
C PRO A 28 10.59 19.42 2.71
N TYR A 29 10.37 18.11 2.90
CA TYR A 29 11.39 17.09 2.70
C TYR A 29 11.76 16.95 1.22
N ILE A 30 10.76 17.01 0.34
CA ILE A 30 10.94 16.96 -1.12
C ILE A 30 11.72 18.20 -1.59
N MET A 31 11.38 19.39 -1.10
CA MET A 31 12.09 20.63 -1.44
C MET A 31 13.57 20.60 -0.99
N GLN A 32 13.86 19.90 0.10
CA GLN A 32 15.22 19.75 0.63
C GLN A 32 15.96 18.53 0.06
N LEU A 33 15.34 17.76 -0.85
CA LEU A 33 15.86 16.51 -1.39
C LEU A 33 16.27 15.51 -0.29
N THR A 34 15.53 15.52 0.82
CA THR A 34 15.73 14.61 1.95
C THR A 34 14.66 13.52 1.95
N PHE A 35 14.94 12.41 2.64
CA PHE A 35 14.00 11.31 2.71
C PHE A 35 12.66 11.76 3.34
N PRO A 36 11.52 11.56 2.65
CA PRO A 36 10.22 12.02 3.11
C PRO A 36 9.73 11.18 4.30
N LYS A 37 9.86 11.71 5.52
CA LYS A 37 9.52 10.99 6.75
C LYS A 37 8.03 10.66 6.87
N GLY A 38 7.16 11.46 6.27
CA GLY A 38 5.71 11.25 6.26
C GLY A 38 5.22 10.36 5.11
N ILE A 39 6.10 9.70 4.36
CA ILE A 39 5.73 8.97 3.15
C ILE A 39 4.76 7.81 3.44
N MET A 40 4.90 7.16 4.60
CA MET A 40 3.98 6.09 5.02
C MET A 40 2.53 6.56 5.06
N THR A 41 2.28 7.80 5.52
CA THR A 41 0.94 8.38 5.60
C THR A 41 0.31 8.52 4.21
N LEU A 42 1.11 8.84 3.20
CA LEU A 42 0.64 8.92 1.81
C LEU A 42 0.20 7.55 1.32
N PHE A 43 1.05 6.53 1.52
CA PHE A 43 0.78 5.16 1.09
C PHE A 43 -0.37 4.51 1.86
N LEU A 44 -0.54 4.84 3.15
CA LEU A 44 -1.72 4.49 3.92
C LEU A 44 -2.99 5.15 3.36
N GLY A 45 -2.93 6.43 3.02
CA GLY A 45 -4.04 7.15 2.42
C GLY A 45 -4.46 6.56 1.08
N THR A 46 -3.50 6.28 0.19
CA THR A 46 -3.79 5.65 -1.11
C THR A 46 -4.31 4.23 -0.96
N SER A 47 -3.74 3.44 -0.04
CA SER A 47 -4.21 2.10 0.32
C SER A 47 -5.67 2.14 0.82
N SER A 48 -6.00 3.14 1.63
CA SER A 48 -7.38 3.37 2.08
C SER A 48 -8.33 3.66 0.91
N LEU A 49 -7.94 4.49 -0.06
CA LEU A 49 -8.76 4.74 -1.26
C LEU A 49 -8.98 3.45 -2.08
N MET A 50 -7.94 2.62 -2.23
CA MET A 50 -8.08 1.30 -2.87
C MET A 50 -9.03 0.39 -2.09
N MET A 51 -8.95 0.37 -0.76
CA MET A 51 -9.86 -0.39 0.09
C MET A 51 -11.30 0.13 0.03
N ALA A 52 -11.52 1.43 -0.16
CA ALA A 52 -12.85 1.97 -0.39
C ALA A 52 -13.49 1.38 -1.65
N TYR A 53 -12.71 1.25 -2.74
CA TYR A 53 -13.17 0.58 -3.95
C TYR A 53 -13.40 -0.93 -3.74
N LEU A 54 -12.51 -1.61 -3.02
CA LEU A 54 -12.60 -3.05 -2.77
C LEU A 54 -13.72 -3.45 -1.79
N SER A 55 -14.13 -2.53 -0.92
CA SER A 55 -15.10 -2.76 0.13
C SER A 55 -16.39 -3.49 -0.33
N PRO A 56 -17.12 -3.03 -1.35
CA PRO A 56 -18.31 -3.73 -1.85
C PRO A 56 -18.04 -5.16 -2.36
N HIS A 57 -16.82 -5.47 -2.77
CA HIS A 57 -16.44 -6.78 -3.34
C HIS A 57 -15.89 -7.76 -2.29
N LEU A 58 -15.23 -7.26 -1.24
CA LEU A 58 -14.60 -8.11 -0.23
C LEU A 58 -15.49 -8.37 1.00
N PHE A 59 -16.28 -7.39 1.44
CA PHE A 59 -17.07 -7.53 2.67
C PHE A 59 -18.37 -8.34 2.56
N PRO A 60 -18.90 -8.73 1.38
CA PRO A 60 -19.89 -9.79 1.30
C PRO A 60 -19.40 -11.13 1.87
N ARG A 61 -18.07 -11.33 1.97
CA ARG A 61 -17.41 -12.53 2.54
C ARG A 61 -17.87 -13.85 1.88
N ASP A 62 -18.22 -13.76 0.61
CA ASP A 62 -18.57 -14.88 -0.23
C ASP A 62 -17.33 -15.67 -0.67
N GLU A 63 -17.55 -16.78 -1.38
CA GLU A 63 -16.47 -17.63 -1.88
C GLU A 63 -15.52 -16.87 -2.81
N ARG A 64 -16.07 -16.01 -3.67
CA ARG A 64 -15.30 -15.13 -4.56
C ARG A 64 -14.36 -14.20 -3.79
N SER A 65 -14.80 -13.56 -2.72
CA SER A 65 -13.95 -12.70 -1.90
C SER A 65 -12.78 -13.47 -1.26
N LYS A 66 -13.01 -14.71 -0.82
CA LYS A 66 -11.94 -15.56 -0.26
C LYS A 66 -10.92 -15.93 -1.34
N GLU A 67 -11.39 -16.25 -2.54
CA GLU A 67 -10.51 -16.58 -3.67
C GLU A 67 -9.64 -15.37 -4.08
N ILE A 68 -10.23 -14.18 -4.17
CA ILE A 68 -9.51 -12.92 -4.45
C ILE A 68 -8.41 -12.68 -3.41
N ILE A 69 -8.74 -12.81 -2.13
CA ILE A 69 -7.77 -12.62 -1.04
C ILE A 69 -6.66 -13.67 -1.12
N GLY A 70 -7.01 -14.95 -1.30
CA GLY A 70 -6.03 -16.04 -1.37
C GLY A 70 -5.04 -15.89 -2.54
N LYS A 71 -5.54 -15.59 -3.74
CA LYS A 71 -4.71 -15.35 -4.92
C LYS A 71 -3.85 -14.09 -4.75
N SER A 72 -4.43 -13.03 -4.20
CA SER A 72 -3.69 -11.79 -3.89
C SER A 72 -2.54 -12.02 -2.91
N MET A 73 -2.77 -12.75 -1.82
CA MET A 73 -1.74 -13.05 -0.83
C MET A 73 -0.60 -13.88 -1.42
N SER A 74 -0.92 -14.84 -2.28
CA SER A 74 0.09 -15.67 -2.99
C SER A 74 1.03 -14.83 -3.84
N ILE A 75 0.51 -13.88 -4.63
CA ILE A 75 1.35 -12.93 -5.39
C ILE A 75 2.16 -12.04 -4.47
N ASN A 76 1.57 -11.54 -3.38
CA ASN A 76 2.27 -10.63 -2.47
C ASN A 76 3.47 -11.29 -1.79
N TYR A 77 3.48 -12.61 -1.59
CA TYR A 77 4.70 -13.31 -1.16
C TYR A 77 5.84 -13.15 -2.17
N PHE A 78 5.57 -13.36 -3.47
CA PHE A 78 6.58 -13.16 -4.50
C PHE A 78 7.05 -11.70 -4.58
N VAL A 79 6.13 -10.74 -4.45
CA VAL A 79 6.46 -9.31 -4.42
C VAL A 79 7.31 -8.96 -3.21
N LEU A 80 7.02 -9.54 -2.03
CA LEU A 80 7.81 -9.34 -0.82
C LEU A 80 9.25 -9.82 -1.00
N PHE A 81 9.44 -11.06 -1.45
CA PHE A 81 10.79 -11.59 -1.64
C PHE A 81 11.56 -10.84 -2.73
N SER A 82 10.88 -10.47 -3.82
CA SER A 82 11.49 -9.70 -4.91
C SER A 82 11.88 -8.30 -4.44
N SER A 83 11.02 -7.60 -3.71
CA SER A 83 11.30 -6.27 -3.17
C SER A 83 12.41 -6.29 -2.11
N MET A 84 12.45 -7.28 -1.23
CA MET A 84 13.56 -7.48 -0.29
C MET A 84 14.88 -7.69 -1.04
N THR A 85 14.89 -8.55 -2.06
CA THR A 85 16.08 -8.82 -2.87
C THR A 85 16.57 -7.55 -3.56
N LEU A 86 15.67 -6.79 -4.19
CA LEU A 86 15.99 -5.52 -4.84
C LEU A 86 16.53 -4.49 -3.85
N LEU A 87 15.90 -4.34 -2.68
CA LEU A 87 16.37 -3.41 -1.65
C LEU A 87 17.79 -3.80 -1.18
N ILE A 88 18.06 -5.09 -0.94
CA ILE A 88 19.41 -5.54 -0.57
C ILE A 88 20.44 -5.22 -1.66
N LEU A 89 20.11 -5.43 -2.94
CA LEU A 89 21.03 -5.12 -4.03
C LEU A 89 21.27 -3.61 -4.19
N LEU A 90 20.26 -2.78 -3.96
CA LEU A 90 20.30 -1.34 -4.16
C LEU A 90 20.87 -0.56 -2.97
N THR A 91 20.71 -1.08 -1.75
CA THR A 91 21.09 -0.39 -0.50
C THR A 91 22.07 -1.18 0.36
N GLY A 92 22.45 -2.40 -0.06
CA GLY A 92 23.46 -3.20 0.62
C GLY A 92 24.87 -2.67 0.41
N SER A 93 25.88 -3.45 0.80
CA SER A 93 27.29 -3.04 0.76
C SER A 93 27.83 -2.66 -0.62
N LEU A 94 27.15 -3.07 -1.69
CA LEU A 94 27.51 -2.83 -3.09
C LEU A 94 26.50 -1.92 -3.82
N GLY A 95 25.48 -1.44 -3.10
CA GLY A 95 24.39 -0.67 -3.67
C GLY A 95 24.75 0.80 -3.88
N PRO A 96 24.20 1.47 -4.91
CA PRO A 96 24.44 2.89 -5.16
C PRO A 96 23.71 3.82 -4.17
N PHE A 97 22.73 3.32 -3.41
CA PHE A 97 21.91 4.13 -2.52
C PHE A 97 22.27 3.93 -1.05
N VAL A 98 22.53 5.04 -0.34
CA VAL A 98 22.77 5.04 1.11
C VAL A 98 21.44 5.33 1.82
N LEU A 99 20.70 4.28 2.16
CA LEU A 99 19.49 4.38 2.99
C LEU A 99 19.76 3.80 4.38
N THR A 100 19.20 4.43 5.41
CA THR A 100 19.24 3.86 6.76
C THR A 100 18.35 2.62 6.84
N SER A 101 18.62 1.70 7.76
CA SER A 101 17.80 0.49 7.95
C SER A 101 16.33 0.83 8.19
N THR A 102 16.04 1.94 8.88
CA THR A 102 14.67 2.44 9.09
C THR A 102 14.02 2.89 7.79
N GLN A 103 14.74 3.59 6.92
CA GLN A 103 14.23 4.04 5.62
C GLN A 103 13.95 2.85 4.69
N VAL A 104 14.80 1.82 4.70
CA VAL A 104 14.57 0.57 3.95
C VAL A 104 13.28 -0.12 4.39
N LEU A 105 13.05 -0.22 5.70
CA LEU A 105 11.81 -0.78 6.24
C LEU A 105 10.57 0.06 5.88
N VAL A 106 10.70 1.39 5.88
CA VAL A 106 9.63 2.30 5.45
C VAL A 106 9.28 2.06 3.98
N VAL A 107 10.28 1.94 3.10
CA VAL A 107 10.06 1.65 1.68
C VAL A 107 9.38 0.28 1.50
N LEU A 108 9.86 -0.74 2.20
CA LEU A 108 9.26 -2.08 2.15
C LEU A 108 7.80 -2.06 2.62
N PHE A 109 7.50 -1.35 3.70
CA PHE A 109 6.14 -1.16 4.19
C PHE A 109 5.25 -0.49 3.14
N CYS A 110 5.72 0.60 2.52
CA CYS A 110 5.00 1.33 1.47
C CYS A 110 4.69 0.43 0.26
N ILE A 111 5.64 -0.43 -0.13
CA ILE A 111 5.42 -1.43 -1.19
C ILE A 111 4.28 -2.36 -0.77
N MET A 112 4.40 -3.02 0.38
CA MET A 112 3.44 -4.05 0.80
C MET A 112 2.03 -3.51 1.03
N ILE A 113 1.89 -2.33 1.63
CA ILE A 113 0.57 -1.75 1.92
C ILE A 113 -0.17 -1.31 0.65
N THR A 114 0.56 -1.14 -0.46
CA THR A 114 0.00 -0.80 -1.77
C THR A 114 -0.23 -2.04 -2.60
N THR A 115 0.71 -2.97 -2.64
CA THR A 115 0.64 -4.14 -3.51
C THR A 115 -0.50 -5.05 -3.11
N ILE A 116 -0.77 -5.22 -1.81
CA ILE A 116 -1.87 -6.08 -1.31
C ILE A 116 -3.24 -5.64 -1.86
N PRO A 117 -3.71 -4.40 -1.64
CA PRO A 117 -4.99 -3.97 -2.20
C PRO A 117 -4.92 -3.84 -3.73
N LEU A 118 -3.79 -3.45 -4.31
CA LEU A 118 -3.66 -3.33 -5.77
C LEU A 118 -3.86 -4.68 -6.47
N THR A 119 -3.24 -5.76 -5.98
CA THR A 119 -3.43 -7.10 -6.55
C THR A 119 -4.86 -7.60 -6.33
N MET A 120 -5.50 -7.25 -5.21
CA MET A 120 -6.92 -7.54 -5.03
C MET A 120 -7.79 -6.83 -6.07
N ILE A 121 -7.50 -5.57 -6.41
CA ILE A 121 -8.23 -4.82 -7.45
C ILE A 121 -8.10 -5.53 -8.81
N VAL A 122 -6.90 -5.99 -9.15
CA VAL A 122 -6.66 -6.75 -10.40
C VAL A 122 -7.50 -8.03 -10.44
N TYR A 123 -7.59 -8.76 -9.33
CA TYR A 123 -8.38 -9.99 -9.28
C TYR A 123 -9.90 -9.76 -9.25
N VAL A 124 -10.38 -8.71 -8.59
CA VAL A 124 -11.80 -8.31 -8.61
C VAL A 124 -12.29 -8.10 -10.05
N ASN A 125 -11.46 -7.51 -10.90
CA ASN A 125 -11.79 -7.23 -12.30
C ASN A 125 -11.60 -8.43 -13.25
N ARG A 126 -10.94 -9.50 -12.82
CA ARG A 126 -10.65 -10.69 -13.64
C ARG A 126 -11.49 -11.91 -13.32
N ILE A 127 -11.96 -12.03 -12.07
CA ILE A 127 -12.82 -13.11 -11.56
C ILE A 127 -14.24 -12.57 -11.51
#